data_AF-A0A530QSJ2-F1
#
_entry.id   AF-A0A530QSJ2-F1
#
_cell.length_a   1.000
_cell.length_b   1.000
_cell.length_c   1.000
_cell.angle_alpha   90.00
_cell.angle_beta   90.00
_cell.angle_gamma   90.00
#
_symmetry.space_group_name_H-M   'P 1'
#
loop_
_entity.id
_entity.type
_entity.pdbx_description
1 polymer ?
#
loop_
_entity_poly.entity_id
_entity_poly.type
_entity_poly.pdbx_seq_one_letter_code
_entity_poly.pdbx_strand_id
1 'polypeptide(L)'
;MLDFSSLLLAAALSGTCLSITMLAIWFTAPRARFVLTVACGILVLVAHVVLFWQYTKEPNPWLCQAVLALLSLGFLIICLSAMQYLGVGNQRSVIVPTVTAMAVCALVTYLGFDGVGFIITYTTVTALLAVIGVMFWTKGGHDRRILLVVSFLSGTCAVSFALCGAMLAIHGQWVLGVAPDN
;
A
#
# COMPACT_ATOMS: atom_id res chain seq x y z
N MET A 1 -19.13 16.89 10.90
CA MET A 1 -18.24 15.72 10.99
C MET A 1 -18.37 14.98 9.68
N LEU A 2 -17.26 14.75 8.96
CA LEU A 2 -17.28 13.90 7.77
C LEU A 2 -17.23 12.44 8.25
N ASP A 3 -18.22 11.65 7.89
CA ASP A 3 -18.23 10.22 8.22
C ASP A 3 -17.03 9.51 7.59
N PHE A 4 -16.47 8.54 8.31
CA PHE A 4 -15.32 7.75 7.87
C PHE A 4 -15.53 7.12 6.47
N SER A 5 -16.78 6.74 6.18
CA SER A 5 -17.20 6.27 4.86
C SER A 5 -17.03 7.30 3.75
N SER A 6 -17.35 8.57 4.01
CA SER A 6 -17.22 9.66 3.04
C SER A 6 -15.76 9.97 2.74
N LEU A 7 -14.87 9.86 3.74
CA LEU A 7 -13.43 10.03 3.57
C LEU A 7 -12.81 8.90 2.72
N LEU A 8 -13.17 7.64 2.99
CA LEU A 8 -12.72 6.49 2.18
C LEU A 8 -13.19 6.61 0.73
N LEU A 9 -14.44 7.00 0.51
CA LEU A 9 -14.99 7.16 -0.84
C LEU A 9 -14.31 8.31 -1.60
N ALA A 10 -14.04 9.43 -0.93
CA ALA A 10 -13.30 10.55 -1.51
C ALA A 10 -11.87 10.15 -1.91
N ALA A 11 -11.19 9.36 -1.07
CA ALA A 11 -9.86 8.82 -1.37
C ALA A 11 -9.90 7.84 -2.56
N ALA A 12 -10.90 6.96 -2.62
CA ALA A 12 -11.09 6.02 -3.74
C ALA A 12 -11.33 6.75 -5.07
N LEU A 13 -12.23 7.75 -5.09
CA LEU A 13 -12.52 8.58 -6.27
C LEU A 13 -11.29 9.40 -6.72
N SER A 14 -10.53 9.95 -5.78
CA SER A 14 -9.30 10.67 -6.11
C SER A 14 -8.25 9.73 -6.72
N GLY A 15 -8.11 8.53 -6.16
CA GLY A 15 -7.21 7.49 -6.66
C GLY A 15 -7.58 6.99 -8.06
N THR A 16 -8.87 6.77 -8.35
CA THR A 16 -9.31 6.38 -9.71
C THR A 16 -9.04 7.48 -10.73
N CYS A 17 -9.32 8.74 -10.39
CA CYS A 17 -9.04 9.89 -11.26
C CYS A 17 -7.54 10.00 -11.59
N LEU A 18 -6.68 9.83 -10.58
CA LEU A 18 -5.22 9.84 -10.76
C LEU A 18 -4.75 8.67 -11.64
N SER A 19 -5.32 7.48 -11.46
CA SER A 19 -5.02 6.33 -12.33
C SER A 19 -5.48 6.54 -13.78
N ILE A 20 -6.66 7.11 -14.01
CA ILE A 20 -7.16 7.42 -15.35
C ILE A 20 -6.25 8.45 -16.02
N THR A 21 -5.78 9.46 -15.28
CA THR A 21 -4.86 10.47 -15.79
C THR A 21 -3.53 9.85 -16.22
N MET A 22 -2.95 8.97 -15.41
CA MET A 22 -1.74 8.23 -15.79
C MET A 22 -1.96 7.34 -17.03
N LEU A 23 -3.11 6.68 -17.12
CA LEU A 23 -3.47 5.88 -18.29
C LEU A 23 -3.60 6.74 -19.55
N ALA A 24 -4.21 7.93 -19.44
CA ALA A 24 -4.32 8.89 -20.53
C ALA A 24 -2.94 9.40 -20.99
N ILE A 25 -2.03 9.69 -20.06
CA ILE A 25 -0.63 10.05 -20.37
C ILE A 25 0.08 8.89 -21.09
N TRP A 26 -0.19 7.65 -20.69
CA TRP A 26 0.37 6.48 -21.36
C TRP A 26 -0.15 6.32 -22.80
N PHE A 27 -1.43 6.58 -23.05
CA PHE A 27 -2.01 6.54 -24.39
C PHE A 27 -1.38 7.59 -25.33
N THR A 28 -1.04 8.77 -24.82
CA THR A 28 -0.42 9.83 -25.64
C THR A 28 1.09 9.62 -25.86
N ALA A 29 1.77 8.92 -24.96
CA ALA A 29 3.20 8.60 -25.09
C ALA A 29 3.56 7.20 -24.53
N PRO A 30 3.31 6.11 -25.27
CA PRO A 30 3.44 4.72 -24.79
C PRO A 30 4.88 4.23 -24.51
N ARG A 31 5.87 5.12 -24.47
CA ARG A 31 7.28 4.76 -24.22
C ARG A 31 7.59 4.40 -22.77
N ALA A 32 6.70 4.71 -21.83
CA ALA A 32 6.95 4.59 -20.41
C ALA A 32 6.14 3.44 -19.78
N ARG A 33 6.65 2.20 -19.87
CA ARG A 33 6.04 1.02 -19.20
C ARG A 33 5.85 1.22 -17.68
N PHE A 34 6.67 2.08 -17.06
CA PHE A 34 6.56 2.45 -15.65
C PHE A 34 5.20 3.10 -15.30
N VAL A 35 4.65 3.94 -16.19
CA VAL A 35 3.39 4.68 -15.94
C VAL A 35 2.23 3.69 -15.82
N LEU A 36 2.21 2.67 -16.68
CA LEU A 36 1.20 1.63 -16.64
C LEU A 36 1.30 0.77 -15.37
N THR A 37 2.52 0.49 -14.90
CA THR A 37 2.70 -0.25 -13.64
C THR A 37 2.27 0.57 -12.42
N VAL A 38 2.59 1.87 -12.37
CA VAL A 38 2.11 2.77 -11.30
C VAL A 38 0.58 2.84 -11.30
N ALA A 39 -0.05 3.03 -12.47
CA ALA A 39 -1.50 3.08 -12.60
C ALA A 39 -2.15 1.78 -12.11
N CYS A 40 -1.59 0.62 -12.48
CA CYS A 40 -2.04 -0.69 -11.97
C CYS A 40 -1.94 -0.78 -10.44
N GLY A 41 -0.83 -0.34 -9.84
CA GLY A 41 -0.66 -0.31 -8.38
C GLY A 41 -1.70 0.57 -7.68
N ILE A 42 -2.01 1.74 -8.24
CA ILE A 42 -3.05 2.64 -7.71
C ILE A 42 -4.44 2.00 -7.80
N LEU A 43 -4.79 1.34 -8.91
CA LEU A 43 -6.07 0.62 -9.03
C LEU A 43 -6.21 -0.48 -7.98
N VAL A 44 -5.12 -1.21 -7.70
CA VAL A 44 -5.10 -2.22 -6.63
C VAL A 44 -5.35 -1.58 -5.27
N LEU A 45 -4.74 -0.41 -4.98
CA LEU A 45 -5.00 0.33 -3.75
C LEU A 45 -6.43 0.89 -3.66
N VAL A 46 -7.02 1.35 -4.77
CA VAL A 46 -8.43 1.75 -4.82
C VAL A 46 -9.33 0.57 -4.49
N ALA A 47 -9.08 -0.60 -5.09
CA ALA A 47 -9.82 -1.81 -4.78
C ALA A 47 -9.69 -2.19 -3.29
N HIS A 48 -8.49 -2.05 -2.71
CA HIS A 48 -8.30 -2.21 -1.27
C HIS A 48 -9.20 -1.27 -0.46
N VAL A 49 -9.28 0.03 -0.80
CA VAL A 49 -10.12 0.99 -0.07
C VAL A 49 -11.60 0.61 -0.13
N VAL A 50 -12.09 0.16 -1.29
CA VAL A 50 -13.48 -0.28 -1.46
C VAL A 50 -13.77 -1.55 -0.65
N LEU A 51 -12.86 -2.53 -0.68
CA LEU A 51 -13.00 -3.75 0.12
C LEU A 51 -12.89 -3.47 1.63
N PHE A 52 -12.01 -2.54 2.03
CA PHE A 52 -11.89 -2.12 3.42
C PHE A 52 -13.18 -1.45 3.91
N TRP A 53 -13.81 -0.61 3.08
CA TRP A 53 -15.12 -0.05 3.38
C TRP A 53 -16.19 -1.14 3.57
N GLN A 54 -16.20 -2.18 2.74
CA GLN A 54 -17.10 -3.32 2.95
C GLN A 54 -16.78 -4.07 4.24
N TYR A 55 -15.50 -4.30 4.54
CA TYR A 55 -15.05 -4.93 5.77
C TYR A 55 -15.47 -4.16 7.03
N THR A 56 -15.48 -2.83 6.99
CA THR A 56 -15.97 -2.00 8.12
C THR A 56 -17.48 -2.16 8.37
N LYS A 57 -18.25 -2.58 7.37
CA LYS A 57 -19.70 -2.82 7.51
C LYS A 57 -20.00 -4.25 7.93
N GLU A 58 -19.33 -5.22 7.31
CA GLU A 58 -19.53 -6.64 7.54
C GLU A 58 -18.17 -7.32 7.78
N PRO A 59 -17.75 -7.48 9.04
CA PRO A 59 -16.46 -8.08 9.35
C PRO A 59 -16.51 -9.57 8.99
N ASN A 60 -15.73 -9.95 7.97
CA ASN A 60 -15.57 -11.33 7.51
C ASN A 60 -14.06 -11.65 7.37
N PRO A 61 -13.58 -12.78 7.91
CA PRO A 61 -12.16 -13.18 7.81
C PRO A 61 -11.66 -13.28 6.36
N TRP A 62 -12.52 -13.70 5.42
CA TRP A 62 -12.17 -13.76 4.00
C TRP A 62 -11.94 -12.36 3.39
N LEU A 63 -12.76 -11.38 3.80
CA LEU A 63 -12.58 -9.99 3.38
C LEU A 63 -11.31 -9.38 4.00
N CYS A 64 -11.02 -9.69 5.27
CA CYS A 64 -9.79 -9.27 5.94
C CYS A 64 -8.55 -9.73 5.16
N GLN A 65 -8.49 -11.01 4.81
CA GLN A 65 -7.38 -11.57 4.03
C GLN A 65 -7.23 -10.90 2.66
N ALA A 66 -8.35 -10.66 1.97
CA ALA A 66 -8.35 -9.96 0.68
C ALA A 66 -7.83 -8.51 0.82
N VAL A 67 -8.28 -7.78 1.83
CA VAL A 67 -7.86 -6.40 2.12
C VAL A 67 -6.36 -6.33 2.38
N LEU A 68 -5.81 -7.21 3.22
CA LEU A 68 -4.39 -7.26 3.55
C LEU A 68 -3.53 -7.64 2.33
N ALA A 69 -4.00 -8.59 1.52
CA ALA A 69 -3.34 -9.01 0.30
C ALA A 69 -3.31 -7.90 -0.75
N LEU A 70 -4.43 -7.19 -0.96
CA LEU A 70 -4.47 -6.08 -1.92
C LEU A 70 -3.59 -4.90 -1.48
N LEU A 71 -3.54 -4.60 -0.18
CA LEU A 71 -2.70 -3.54 0.35
C LEU A 71 -1.22 -3.79 0.03
N SER A 72 -0.73 -4.97 0.42
CA SER A 72 0.66 -5.38 0.19
C SER A 72 0.99 -5.49 -1.30
N LEU A 73 0.08 -6.03 -2.11
CA LEU A 73 0.23 -6.12 -3.56
C LEU A 73 0.31 -4.73 -4.22
N GLY A 74 -0.55 -3.78 -3.82
CA GLY A 74 -0.57 -2.42 -4.36
C GLY A 74 0.75 -1.70 -4.10
N PHE A 75 1.27 -1.74 -2.88
CA PHE A 75 2.56 -1.13 -2.53
C PHE A 75 3.76 -1.87 -3.16
N LEU A 76 3.69 -3.19 -3.33
CA LEU A 76 4.70 -3.96 -4.06
C LEU A 76 4.79 -3.50 -5.53
N ILE A 77 3.65 -3.37 -6.20
CA ILE A 77 3.58 -2.90 -7.59
C ILE A 77 4.16 -1.48 -7.71
N ILE A 78 3.81 -0.59 -6.77
CA ILE A 78 4.38 0.77 -6.73
C ILE A 78 5.90 0.72 -6.53
N CYS A 79 6.41 -0.11 -5.63
CA CYS A 79 7.85 -0.28 -5.42
C CYS A 79 8.56 -0.79 -6.69
N LEU A 80 7.99 -1.80 -7.36
CA LEU A 80 8.51 -2.32 -8.62
C LEU A 80 8.50 -1.27 -9.73
N SER A 81 7.49 -0.41 -9.76
CA SER A 81 7.42 0.70 -10.72
C SER A 81 8.52 1.74 -10.47
N ALA A 82 8.82 2.05 -9.19
CA ALA A 82 9.92 2.92 -8.82
C ALA A 82 11.26 2.27 -9.21
N MET A 83 11.43 0.97 -8.96
CA MET A 83 12.61 0.23 -9.38
C MET A 83 12.82 0.25 -10.90
N GLN A 84 11.75 0.15 -11.68
CA GLN A 84 11.79 0.29 -13.14
C GLN A 84 12.19 1.70 -13.57
N TYR A 85 11.62 2.74 -12.95
CA TYR A 85 11.95 4.13 -13.23
C TYR A 85 13.43 4.45 -12.93
N LEU A 86 13.95 3.91 -11.82
CA LEU A 86 15.34 4.08 -11.39
C LEU A 86 16.32 3.11 -12.10
N GLY A 87 15.83 2.14 -12.88
CA GLY A 87 16.66 1.15 -13.57
C GLY A 87 17.45 0.22 -12.63
N VAL A 88 16.91 -0.11 -11.45
CA VAL A 88 17.55 -1.08 -10.53
C VAL A 88 17.10 -2.51 -10.86
N GLY A 89 18.05 -3.40 -11.18
CA GLY A 89 17.77 -4.77 -11.61
C GLY A 89 17.42 -5.77 -10.49
N ASN A 90 17.45 -5.36 -9.22
CA ASN A 90 17.32 -6.28 -8.08
C ASN A 90 15.87 -6.47 -7.59
N GLN A 91 14.90 -6.61 -8.51
CA GLN A 91 13.47 -6.70 -8.17
C GLN A 91 13.15 -7.89 -7.26
N ARG A 92 13.89 -9.00 -7.38
CA ARG A 92 13.74 -10.19 -6.53
C ARG A 92 13.94 -9.89 -5.05
N SER A 93 14.84 -8.98 -4.71
CA SER A 93 15.13 -8.65 -3.31
C SER A 93 13.97 -7.94 -2.60
N VAL A 94 12.99 -7.41 -3.35
CA VAL A 94 11.78 -6.80 -2.78
C VAL A 94 10.59 -7.76 -2.92
N ILE A 95 10.47 -8.46 -4.05
CA ILE A 95 9.38 -9.41 -4.28
C ILE A 95 9.40 -10.55 -3.26
N VAL A 96 10.57 -11.15 -3.02
CA VAL A 96 10.69 -12.29 -2.10
C VAL A 96 10.22 -11.94 -0.69
N PRO A 97 10.74 -10.89 -0.01
CA PRO A 97 10.29 -10.57 1.34
C PRO A 97 8.82 -10.18 1.40
N THR A 98 8.28 -9.48 0.39
CA THR A 98 6.86 -9.11 0.39
C THR A 98 5.95 -10.32 0.19
N VAL A 99 6.28 -11.23 -0.73
CA VAL A 99 5.50 -12.46 -0.93
C VAL A 99 5.59 -13.37 0.29
N THR A 100 6.77 -13.47 0.93
CA THR A 100 6.88 -14.22 2.19
C THR A 100 6.05 -13.58 3.29
N ALA A 101 6.04 -12.24 3.40
CA ALA A 101 5.20 -11.55 4.37
C ALA A 101 3.71 -11.78 4.09
N MET A 102 3.28 -11.75 2.83
CA MET A 102 1.89 -12.08 2.43
C MET A 102 1.51 -13.52 2.80
N ALA A 103 2.41 -14.48 2.59
CA ALA A 103 2.17 -15.88 2.94
C ALA A 103 2.08 -16.08 4.46
N VAL A 104 2.95 -15.41 5.23
CA VAL A 104 2.91 -15.43 6.69
C VAL A 104 1.63 -14.75 7.20
N CYS A 105 1.24 -13.59 6.65
CA CYS A 105 -0.02 -12.95 6.98
C CYS A 105 -1.21 -13.88 6.73
N ALA A 106 -1.29 -14.51 5.55
CA ALA A 106 -2.38 -15.42 5.21
C ALA A 106 -2.46 -16.60 6.18
N LEU A 107 -1.31 -17.15 6.59
CA LEU A 107 -1.26 -18.23 7.57
C LEU A 107 -1.74 -17.78 8.96
N VAL A 108 -1.32 -16.59 9.40
CA VAL A 108 -1.67 -16.01 10.70
C VAL A 108 -3.16 -15.63 10.77
N THR A 109 -3.70 -15.05 9.69
CA THR A 109 -5.13 -14.75 9.55
C THR A 109 -5.97 -16.04 9.50
N TYR A 110 -5.48 -17.10 8.85
CA TYR A 110 -6.16 -18.41 8.86
C TYR A 110 -6.23 -19.03 10.28
N LEU A 111 -5.24 -18.73 11.13
CA LEU A 111 -5.22 -19.15 12.53
C LEU A 111 -6.13 -18.28 13.44
N GLY A 112 -6.83 -17.28 12.89
CA GLY A 112 -7.75 -16.41 13.62
C GLY A 112 -7.10 -15.22 14.33
N PHE A 113 -5.80 -14.97 14.10
CA PHE A 113 -5.07 -13.84 14.67
C PHE A 113 -5.06 -12.64 13.72
N ASP A 114 -6.24 -12.10 13.40
CA ASP A 114 -6.41 -11.03 12.42
C ASP A 114 -5.55 -9.79 12.76
N GLY A 115 -5.42 -9.43 14.04
CA GLY A 115 -4.62 -8.29 14.49
C GLY A 115 -3.13 -8.42 14.20
N VAL A 116 -2.59 -9.64 14.29
CA VAL A 116 -1.19 -9.91 13.95
C VAL A 116 -0.97 -9.80 12.44
N GLY A 117 -1.94 -10.23 11.64
CA GLY A 117 -1.94 -10.04 10.18
C GLY A 117 -1.87 -8.56 9.77
N PHE A 118 -2.60 -7.69 10.48
CA PHE A 118 -2.52 -6.23 10.28
C PHE A 118 -1.13 -5.67 10.64
N ILE A 119 -0.55 -6.05 11.78
CA ILE A 119 0.77 -5.59 12.20
C ILE A 119 1.85 -5.99 11.18
N ILE A 120 1.85 -7.25 10.72
CA ILE A 120 2.82 -7.74 9.73
C ILE A 120 2.64 -6.99 8.40
N THR A 121 1.40 -6.77 7.96
CA THR A 121 1.15 -6.07 6.70
C THR A 121 1.57 -4.62 6.78
N TYR A 122 1.22 -3.90 7.85
CA TYR A 122 1.60 -2.50 8.03
C TYR A 122 3.12 -2.32 8.14
N THR A 123 3.81 -3.18 8.90
CA THR A 123 5.28 -3.14 8.96
C THR A 123 5.93 -3.42 7.61
N THR A 124 5.37 -4.35 6.83
CA THR A 124 5.82 -4.65 5.46
C THR A 124 5.64 -3.45 4.54
N VAL A 125 4.48 -2.77 4.61
CA VAL A 125 4.19 -1.56 3.82
C VAL A 125 5.12 -0.41 4.22
N THR A 126 5.34 -0.19 5.52
CA THR A 126 6.29 0.81 6.01
C THR A 126 7.70 0.54 5.49
N ALA A 127 8.15 -0.72 5.50
CA ALA A 127 9.45 -1.10 4.95
C ALA A 127 9.53 -0.85 3.43
N LEU A 128 8.48 -1.19 2.66
CA LEU A 128 8.42 -0.90 1.22
C LEU A 128 8.50 0.59 0.94
N LEU A 129 7.75 1.42 1.66
CA LEU A 129 7.78 2.88 1.51
C LEU A 129 9.15 3.47 1.89
N ALA A 130 9.78 2.96 2.94
CA ALA A 130 11.12 3.37 3.33
C ALA A 130 12.15 3.03 2.24
N VAL A 131 12.08 1.83 1.67
CA VAL A 131 12.94 1.41 0.55
C VAL A 131 12.74 2.32 -0.66
N ILE A 132 11.50 2.66 -1.02
CA ILE A 132 11.20 3.62 -2.09
C ILE A 132 11.85 4.99 -1.81
N GLY A 133 11.69 5.52 -0.60
CA GLY A 133 12.29 6.80 -0.20
C GLY A 133 13.83 6.77 -0.26
N VAL A 134 14.46 5.69 0.22
CA VAL A 134 15.92 5.52 0.15
C VAL A 134 16.41 5.39 -1.30
N MET A 135 15.69 4.65 -2.16
CA MET A 135 16.03 4.53 -3.57
C MET A 135 15.98 5.89 -4.29
N PHE A 136 14.95 6.69 -4.04
CA PHE A 136 14.86 8.03 -4.61
C PHE A 136 15.89 9.01 -4.04
N TRP A 137 16.21 8.92 -2.75
CA TRP A 137 17.22 9.76 -2.11
C TRP A 137 18.63 9.49 -2.66
N THR A 138 19.00 8.21 -2.79
CA THR A 138 20.35 7.79 -3.20
C THR A 138 20.64 8.05 -4.69
N LYS A 139 19.63 7.95 -5.56
CA LYS A 139 19.76 8.19 -7.01
C LYS A 139 19.35 9.60 -7.47
N GLY A 140 19.14 10.54 -6.53
CA GLY A 140 18.53 11.86 -6.74
C GLY A 140 19.31 12.90 -7.56
N GLY A 141 19.89 12.51 -8.70
CA GLY A 141 20.69 13.39 -9.56
C GLY A 141 19.93 14.21 -10.61
N HIS A 142 18.74 13.77 -11.07
CA HIS A 142 18.15 14.34 -12.30
C HIS A 142 16.77 15.00 -12.22
N ASP A 143 16.10 15.04 -11.05
CA ASP A 143 14.90 15.88 -10.86
C ASP A 143 14.53 16.04 -9.38
N ARG A 144 15.45 16.64 -8.62
CA ARG A 144 15.46 16.59 -7.14
C ARG A 144 14.19 17.11 -6.48
N ARG A 145 13.43 18.02 -7.12
CA ARG A 145 12.17 18.55 -6.59
C ARG A 145 11.04 17.51 -6.61
N ILE A 146 10.84 16.82 -7.73
CA ILE A 146 9.77 15.82 -7.86
C ILE A 146 10.07 14.62 -6.95
N LEU A 147 11.32 14.18 -6.91
CA LEU A 147 11.75 13.07 -6.05
C LEU A 147 11.61 13.39 -4.56
N LEU A 148 11.84 14.65 -4.16
CA LEU A 148 11.62 15.09 -2.77
C LEU A 148 10.15 15.01 -2.37
N VAL A 149 9.24 15.48 -3.24
CA VAL A 149 7.80 15.43 -2.97
C VAL A 149 7.33 13.99 -2.81
N VAL A 150 7.72 13.09 -3.72
CA VAL A 150 7.34 11.66 -3.64
C VAL A 150 7.94 11.00 -2.40
N SER A 151 9.19 11.32 -2.05
CA SER A 151 9.83 10.79 -0.83
C SER A 151 9.17 11.31 0.44
N PHE A 152 8.78 12.58 0.47
CA PHE A 152 8.07 13.17 1.60
C PHE A 152 6.68 12.56 1.76
N LEU A 153 5.93 12.43 0.67
CA LEU A 153 4.61 11.78 0.67
C LEU A 153 4.70 10.31 1.11
N SER A 154 5.71 9.58 0.60
CA SER A 154 5.95 8.19 0.99
C SER A 154 6.37 8.08 2.45
N GLY A 155 7.17 9.03 2.93
CA GLY A 155 7.60 9.12 4.33
C GLY A 155 6.44 9.38 5.29
N THR A 156 5.55 10.33 4.97
CA THR A 156 4.38 10.61 5.81
C THR A 156 3.41 9.42 5.82
N CYS A 157 3.20 8.75 4.69
CA CYS A 157 2.43 7.50 4.65
C CYS A 157 3.09 6.41 5.50
N ALA A 158 4.41 6.22 5.42
CA ALA A 158 5.14 5.22 6.19
C ALA A 158 5.01 5.44 7.70
N VAL A 159 5.10 6.70 8.13
CA VAL A 159 4.90 7.10 9.52
C VAL A 159 3.47 6.80 9.96
N SER A 160 2.46 7.15 9.16
CA SER A 160 1.06 6.84 9.47
C SER A 160 0.83 5.34 9.71
N PHE A 161 1.29 4.48 8.79
CA PHE A 161 1.18 3.03 8.94
C PHE A 161 1.99 2.49 10.13
N ALA A 162 3.16 3.06 10.40
CA ALA A 162 3.96 2.68 11.57
C ALA A 162 3.25 3.03 12.88
N LEU A 163 2.62 4.21 12.97
CA LEU A 163 1.81 4.59 14.13
C LEU A 163 0.58 3.67 14.26
N CYS A 164 -0.10 3.32 13.17
CA CYS A 164 -1.21 2.37 13.20
C CYS A 164 -0.76 0.99 13.73
N GLY A 165 0.36 0.46 13.22
CA GLY A 165 0.93 -0.80 13.69
C GLY A 165 1.37 -0.74 15.16
N ALA A 166 1.98 0.37 15.58
CA ALA A 166 2.39 0.59 16.97
C ALA A 166 1.20 0.66 17.91
N MET A 167 0.13 1.37 17.54
CA MET A 167 -1.11 1.42 18.33
C MET A 167 -1.74 0.03 18.49
N LEU A 168 -1.84 -0.76 17.42
CA LEU A 168 -2.34 -2.13 17.50
C LEU A 168 -1.47 -3.02 18.41
N ALA A 169 -0.15 -2.86 18.35
CA ALA A 169 0.78 -3.60 19.20
C ALA A 169 0.67 -3.20 20.68
N ILE A 170 0.46 -1.91 20.97
CA ILE A 170 0.32 -1.37 22.34
C ILE A 170 -1.03 -1.77 22.95
N HIS A 171 -2.12 -1.73 22.17
CA HIS A 171 -3.46 -2.09 22.64
C HIS A 171 -3.68 -3.61 22.79
N GLY A 172 -2.79 -4.45 22.25
CA GLY A 172 -2.84 -5.89 22.44
C GLY A 172 -4.12 -6.54 21.91
N GLN A 173 -4.73 -6.01 20.84
CA GLN A 173 -5.88 -6.63 20.18
C GLN A 173 -5.40 -7.71 19.20
N TRP A 174 -5.11 -8.89 19.74
CA TRP A 174 -4.60 -10.05 18.96
C TRP A 174 -5.68 -10.73 18.11
N VAL A 175 -6.95 -10.48 18.40
CA VAL A 175 -8.13 -10.98 17.68
C VAL A 175 -9.07 -9.79 17.45
N LEU A 176 -9.12 -9.26 16.23
CA LEU A 176 -10.12 -8.27 15.85
C LEU A 176 -11.38 -8.99 15.38
N GLY A 177 -12.21 -9.44 16.35
CA GLY A 177 -13.56 -9.93 16.05
C GLY A 177 -14.52 -8.82 15.59
N VAL A 178 -14.09 -7.55 15.68
CA VAL A 178 -14.83 -6.34 15.28
C VAL A 178 -13.80 -5.28 14.82
N ALA A 179 -14.18 -4.46 13.84
CA ALA A 179 -13.37 -3.34 13.35
C ALA A 179 -12.97 -2.39 14.51
N PRO A 180 -11.74 -1.86 14.55
CA PRO A 180 -11.33 -0.97 15.62
C PRO A 180 -12.04 0.38 15.43
N ASP A 181 -12.95 0.71 16.35
CA ASP A 181 -13.52 2.06 16.48
C ASP A 181 -12.43 2.99 17.05
N ASN A 182 -12.22 4.12 16.38
CA ASN A 182 -11.30 5.18 16.79
C ASN A 182 -12.04 6.43 17.27
#